data_AF-Q1R0T1-F1
#
_entry.id   AF-Q1R0T1-F1
#
_cell.length_a   1.000
_cell.length_b   1.000
_cell.length_c   1.000
_cell.angle_alpha   90.00
_cell.angle_beta   90.00
_cell.angle_gamma   90.00
#
_symmetry.space_group_name_H-M   'P 1'
#
loop_
_entity.id
_entity.type
_entity.pdbx_description
1 polymer ?
#
loop_
_entity_poly.entity_id
_entity_poly.type
_entity_poly.pdbx_seq_one_letter_code
_entity_poly.pdbx_strand_id
1 'polypeptide(L)'
;MSQHDIYVTLLFITAGLGVLAFLLVIVGMILAPLIIEKVDRALGPLASDKELFFKGLPLSAHRMSGYGLKVLSRNTQWGQHRIYRDRPDRVHAVERAPAWILNVVTWIYASFVIVAPIAFLLAFIVIRLHDSG
;
A
#
# COMPACT_ATOMS: atom_id res chain seq x y z
N MET A 1 -14.79 -4.27 33.29
CA MET A 1 -14.88 -3.28 32.19
C MET A 1 -16.33 -3.29 31.72
N SER A 2 -17.02 -2.15 31.80
CA SER A 2 -18.44 -2.05 31.41
C SER A 2 -18.56 -2.20 29.88
N GLN A 3 -19.71 -2.69 29.40
CA GLN A 3 -20.02 -2.75 27.96
C GLN A 3 -19.91 -1.36 27.29
N HIS A 4 -20.22 -0.30 28.05
CA HIS A 4 -20.04 1.09 27.65
C HIS A 4 -18.56 1.49 27.49
N ASP A 5 -17.67 1.04 28.38
CA ASP A 5 -16.23 1.34 28.32
C ASP A 5 -15.58 0.69 27.09
N ILE A 6 -16.01 -0.53 26.75
CA ILE A 6 -15.55 -1.27 25.58
C ILE A 6 -15.97 -0.52 24.30
N TYR A 7 -17.21 -0.05 24.24
CA TYR A 7 -17.73 0.69 23.09
C TYR A 7 -16.98 2.02 22.88
N VAL A 8 -16.81 2.83 23.94
CA VAL A 8 -16.07 4.10 23.86
C VAL A 8 -14.62 3.86 23.41
N THR A 9 -13.96 2.84 23.95
CA THR A 9 -12.58 2.49 23.56
C THR A 9 -12.51 2.09 22.08
N LEU A 10 -13.42 1.25 21.61
CA LEU A 10 -13.52 0.84 20.20
C LEU A 10 -13.76 2.03 19.27
N LEU A 11 -14.62 2.96 19.67
CA LEU A 11 -14.95 4.14 18.88
C LEU A 11 -13.73 5.06 18.74
N PHE A 12 -13.01 5.32 19.84
CA PHE A 12 -11.76 6.09 19.81
C PHE A 12 -10.67 5.44 18.94
N ILE A 13 -10.46 4.13 19.07
CA ILE A 13 -9.48 3.39 18.25
C ILE A 13 -9.87 3.46 16.77
N THR A 14 -11.15 3.27 16.45
CA THR A 14 -11.65 3.27 15.07
C THR A 14 -11.53 4.66 14.45
N ALA A 15 -11.91 5.72 15.18
CA ALA A 15 -11.76 7.09 14.73
C ALA A 15 -10.28 7.46 14.51
N GLY A 16 -9.41 7.09 15.45
CA GLY A 16 -7.97 7.32 15.34
C GLY A 16 -7.35 6.61 14.13
N LEU A 17 -7.68 5.33 13.93
CA LEU A 17 -7.23 4.57 12.76
C LEU A 17 -7.80 5.12 11.45
N GLY A 18 -9.06 5.57 11.45
CA GLY A 18 -9.69 6.20 10.29
C GLY A 18 -8.98 7.50 9.88
N VAL A 19 -8.69 8.39 10.84
CA VAL A 19 -7.94 9.63 10.59
C VAL A 19 -6.53 9.31 10.11
N LEU A 20 -5.85 8.35 10.73
CA LEU A 20 -4.53 7.91 10.31
C LEU A 20 -4.56 7.38 8.86
N ALA A 21 -5.50 6.49 8.53
CA ALA A 21 -5.67 5.97 7.18
C ALA A 21 -5.92 7.07 6.16
N PHE A 22 -6.76 8.05 6.50
CA PHE A 22 -7.04 9.19 5.64
C PHE A 22 -5.80 10.06 5.38
N LEU A 23 -5.03 10.36 6.44
CA LEU A 23 -3.77 11.08 6.31
C LEU A 23 -2.74 10.31 5.47
N LEU A 24 -2.64 8.99 5.66
CA LEU A 24 -1.75 8.13 4.88
C LEU A 24 -2.12 8.13 3.39
N VAL A 25 -3.42 8.13 3.08
CA VAL A 25 -3.92 8.21 1.70
C VAL A 25 -3.59 9.57 1.08
N ILE A 26 -3.78 10.67 1.81
CA ILE A 26 -3.42 12.02 1.33
C ILE A 26 -1.92 12.12 1.08
N VAL A 27 -1.11 11.70 2.07
CA VAL A 27 0.34 11.69 1.94
C VAL A 27 0.76 10.84 0.76
N GLY A 28 0.19 9.63 0.60
CA GLY A 28 0.45 8.75 -0.54
C GLY A 28 0.08 9.39 -1.89
N MET A 29 -1.05 10.08 -1.98
CA MET A 29 -1.47 10.79 -3.20
C MET A 29 -0.55 11.97 -3.55
N ILE A 30 -0.01 12.67 -2.56
CA ILE A 30 0.91 13.80 -2.79
C ILE A 30 2.34 13.30 -3.06
N LEU A 31 2.81 12.30 -2.31
CA LEU A 31 4.13 11.73 -2.50
C LEU A 31 4.22 11.02 -3.84
N ALA A 32 3.23 10.21 -4.22
CA ALA A 32 3.27 9.41 -5.44
C ALA A 32 3.77 10.20 -6.68
N PRO A 33 3.16 11.32 -7.09
CA PRO A 33 3.65 12.09 -8.25
C PRO A 33 5.03 12.71 -8.06
N LEU A 34 5.46 13.02 -6.83
CA LEU A 34 6.77 13.63 -6.57
C LEU A 34 7.94 12.63 -6.65
N ILE A 35 7.70 11.39 -6.26
CA ILE A 35 8.73 10.34 -6.23
C ILE A 35 8.60 9.33 -7.37
N ILE A 36 7.51 9.35 -8.16
CA ILE A 36 7.30 8.39 -9.26
C ILE A 36 8.42 8.44 -10.29
N GLU A 37 8.99 9.59 -10.61
CA GLU A 37 10.14 9.66 -11.55
C GLU A 37 11.38 8.93 -11.02
N LYS A 38 11.66 9.05 -9.72
CA LYS A 38 12.79 8.36 -9.08
C LYS A 38 12.53 6.86 -8.98
N VAL A 39 11.29 6.49 -8.66
CA VAL A 39 10.83 5.10 -8.58
C VAL A 39 10.85 4.45 -9.96
N ASP A 40 10.33 5.10 -11.00
CA ASP A 40 10.32 4.61 -12.38
C ASP A 40 11.75 4.51 -12.94
N ARG A 41 12.68 5.38 -12.54
CA ARG A 41 14.09 5.25 -12.93
C ARG A 41 14.78 4.05 -12.27
N ALA A 42 14.44 3.73 -11.02
CA ALA A 42 15.05 2.62 -10.28
C ALA A 42 14.37 1.25 -10.52
N LEU A 43 13.04 1.25 -10.63
CA LEU A 43 12.18 0.06 -10.73
C LEU A 43 11.47 -0.01 -12.10
N GLY A 44 11.83 0.83 -13.06
CA GLY A 44 11.30 0.82 -14.42
C GLY A 44 11.28 -0.57 -15.09
N PRO A 45 12.31 -1.41 -14.94
CA PRO A 45 12.29 -2.79 -15.47
C PRO A 45 11.20 -3.70 -14.86
N LEU A 46 10.66 -3.34 -13.68
CA LEU A 46 9.53 -4.03 -13.05
C LEU A 46 8.18 -3.52 -13.55
N ALA A 47 8.13 -2.39 -14.25
CA ALA A 47 6.90 -1.87 -14.84
C ALA A 47 6.40 -2.84 -15.91
N SER A 48 5.08 -3.03 -16.02
CA SER A 48 4.52 -3.75 -17.17
C SER A 48 4.41 -2.78 -18.34
N ASP A 49 4.79 -3.19 -19.56
CA ASP A 49 4.74 -2.36 -20.78
C ASP A 49 3.37 -1.71 -21.02
N LYS A 50 2.30 -2.31 -20.50
CA LYS A 50 0.92 -1.79 -20.61
C LYS A 50 0.62 -0.58 -19.71
N GLU A 51 1.40 -0.35 -18.66
CA GLU A 51 1.12 0.74 -17.72
C GLU A 51 1.80 2.07 -18.14
N LEU A 52 2.73 2.04 -19.09
CA LEU A 52 3.52 3.20 -19.55
C LEU A 52 2.71 4.28 -20.27
N PHE A 53 1.48 3.95 -20.70
CA PHE A 53 0.68 4.82 -21.56
C PHE A 53 -0.31 5.75 -20.83
N PHE A 54 -0.51 5.64 -19.51
CA PHE A 54 -1.54 6.43 -18.81
C PHE A 54 -1.00 7.16 -17.56
N LYS A 55 -0.66 8.45 -17.74
CA LYS A 55 -0.10 9.39 -16.74
C LYS A 55 -1.13 10.03 -15.80
N GLY A 56 -2.24 9.36 -15.48
CA GLY A 56 -3.30 9.90 -14.61
C GLY A 56 -3.02 9.72 -13.11
N LEU A 57 -3.40 10.71 -12.30
CA LEU A 57 -3.24 10.76 -10.83
C LEU A 57 -3.91 9.65 -9.98
N PRO A 58 -4.83 8.78 -10.45
CA PRO A 58 -5.17 7.56 -9.70
C PRO A 58 -4.23 6.38 -10.01
N LEU A 59 -3.52 6.41 -11.14
CA LEU A 59 -2.70 5.28 -11.60
C LEU A 59 -1.27 5.29 -11.03
N SER A 60 -0.74 6.45 -10.64
CA SER A 60 0.57 6.58 -9.98
C SER A 60 0.61 5.86 -8.63
N ALA A 61 -0.45 6.01 -7.84
CA ALA A 61 -0.63 5.29 -6.58
C ALA A 61 -0.79 3.78 -6.82
N HIS A 62 -1.54 3.38 -7.85
CA HIS A 62 -1.70 1.97 -8.23
C HIS A 62 -0.36 1.34 -8.69
N ARG A 63 0.43 2.06 -9.47
CA ARG A 63 1.78 1.64 -9.90
C ARG A 63 2.73 1.49 -8.72
N MET A 64 2.74 2.46 -7.80
CA MET A 64 3.53 2.36 -6.57
C MET A 64 3.09 1.18 -5.71
N SER A 65 1.79 0.95 -5.55
CA SER A 65 1.33 -0.24 -4.82
C SER A 65 1.76 -1.53 -5.54
N GLY A 66 1.69 -1.57 -6.87
CA GLY A 66 2.14 -2.69 -7.69
C GLY A 66 3.65 -2.95 -7.58
N TYR A 67 4.47 -1.91 -7.54
CA TYR A 67 5.90 -2.03 -7.24
C TYR A 67 6.12 -2.58 -5.83
N GLY A 68 5.37 -2.09 -4.84
CA GLY A 68 5.48 -2.52 -3.44
C GLY A 68 5.14 -4.00 -3.29
N LEU A 69 4.07 -4.46 -3.94
CA LEU A 69 3.71 -5.87 -4.00
C LEU A 69 4.81 -6.73 -4.62
N LYS A 70 5.40 -6.28 -5.75
CA LYS A 70 6.49 -7.02 -6.43
C LYS A 70 7.75 -7.10 -5.56
N VAL A 71 8.09 -6.01 -4.86
CA VAL A 71 9.21 -5.97 -3.91
C VAL A 71 8.94 -6.92 -2.74
N LEU A 72 7.75 -6.87 -2.14
CA LEU A 72 7.36 -7.75 -1.02
C LEU A 72 7.32 -9.22 -1.43
N SER A 73 6.80 -9.50 -2.63
CA SER A 73 6.67 -10.85 -3.18
C SER A 73 7.99 -11.43 -3.67
N ARG A 74 9.11 -10.68 -3.65
CA ARG A 74 10.44 -11.18 -4.01
C ARG A 74 10.83 -12.41 -3.21
N ASN A 75 10.47 -12.44 -1.93
CA ASN A 75 10.83 -13.53 -1.02
C ASN A 75 9.77 -14.65 -0.97
N THR A 76 8.70 -14.54 -1.77
CA THR A 76 7.63 -15.54 -1.80
C THR A 76 7.79 -16.43 -3.03
N GLN A 77 7.57 -17.74 -2.88
CA GLN A 77 7.63 -18.69 -4.01
C GLN A 77 6.76 -18.26 -5.18
N TRP A 78 5.58 -17.68 -4.91
CA TRP A 78 4.68 -17.15 -5.95
C TRP A 78 5.32 -16.00 -6.75
N GLY A 79 5.96 -15.03 -6.08
CA GLY A 79 6.59 -13.91 -6.76
C GLY A 79 7.84 -14.33 -7.53
N GLN A 80 8.68 -15.19 -6.96
CA GLN A 80 9.82 -15.76 -7.68
C GLN A 80 9.38 -16.47 -8.96
N HIS A 81 8.32 -17.28 -8.88
CA HIS A 81 7.86 -18.09 -10.01
C HIS A 81 7.09 -17.30 -11.08
N ARG A 82 6.35 -16.24 -10.69
CA ARG A 82 5.42 -15.53 -11.59
C ARG A 82 5.93 -14.17 -12.07
N ILE A 83 6.79 -13.50 -11.29
CA ILE A 83 7.23 -12.12 -11.55
C ILE A 83 8.70 -12.06 -11.97
N TYR A 84 9.54 -12.89 -11.34
CA TYR A 84 11.00 -12.88 -11.51
C TYR A 84 11.55 -14.03 -12.34
N ARG A 85 10.72 -15.05 -12.61
CA ARG A 85 11.09 -16.19 -13.47
C ARG A 85 11.48 -15.68 -14.86
N ASP A 86 12.68 -16.09 -15.29
CA ASP A 86 13.30 -15.75 -16.59
C ASP A 86 13.54 -14.26 -16.85
N ARG A 87 13.51 -13.41 -15.81
CA ARG A 87 13.78 -11.96 -15.93
C ARG A 87 14.83 -11.47 -14.90
N PRO A 88 16.12 -11.78 -15.11
CA PRO A 88 17.20 -11.36 -14.20
C PRO A 88 17.28 -9.84 -14.05
N ASP A 89 16.88 -9.09 -15.08
CA ASP A 89 16.83 -7.62 -15.07
C ASP A 89 15.94 -7.06 -13.95
N ARG A 90 14.85 -7.75 -13.62
CA ARG A 90 13.95 -7.35 -12.53
C ARG A 90 14.54 -7.60 -11.15
N VAL A 91 15.31 -8.68 -11.02
CA VAL A 91 16.00 -8.99 -9.76
C VAL A 91 17.10 -7.95 -9.52
N HIS A 92 17.88 -7.64 -10.56
CA HIS A 92 18.93 -6.63 -10.49
C HIS A 92 18.39 -5.21 -10.23
N ALA A 93 17.23 -4.86 -10.79
CA ALA A 93 16.59 -3.57 -10.54
C ALA A 93 16.18 -3.40 -9.07
N VAL A 94 15.65 -4.45 -8.42
CA VAL A 94 15.31 -4.40 -6.99
C VAL A 94 16.57 -4.38 -6.12
N GLU A 95 17.62 -5.11 -6.50
CA GLU A 95 18.88 -5.16 -5.74
C GLU A 95 19.69 -3.87 -5.83
N ARG A 96 19.65 -3.18 -6.97
CA ARG A 96 20.32 -1.89 -7.16
C ARG A 96 19.49 -0.70 -6.69
N ALA A 97 18.19 -0.88 -6.42
CA ALA A 97 17.34 0.19 -5.93
C ALA A 97 17.77 0.61 -4.51
N PRO A 98 17.85 1.92 -4.22
CA PRO A 98 18.18 2.37 -2.88
C PRO A 98 17.08 1.97 -1.88
N ALA A 99 17.48 1.53 -0.70
CA ALA A 99 16.58 0.95 0.31
C ALA A 99 15.42 1.88 0.72
N TRP A 100 15.63 3.20 0.69
CA TRP A 100 14.57 4.17 0.99
C TRP A 100 13.43 4.11 -0.05
N ILE A 101 13.73 3.86 -1.33
CA ILE A 101 12.71 3.71 -2.37
C ILE A 101 11.89 2.44 -2.12
N LEU A 102 12.56 1.33 -1.83
CA LEU A 102 11.89 0.06 -1.53
C LEU A 102 10.97 0.20 -0.31
N ASN A 103 11.42 0.87 0.74
CA ASN A 103 10.63 1.12 1.94
C ASN A 103 9.43 2.02 1.65
N VAL A 104 9.60 3.13 0.94
CA VAL A 104 8.48 4.05 0.63
C VAL A 104 7.40 3.35 -0.19
N VAL A 105 7.80 2.61 -1.23
CA VAL A 105 6.88 1.92 -2.11
C VAL A 105 6.16 0.78 -1.37
N THR A 106 6.87 0.04 -0.51
CA THR A 106 6.29 -0.98 0.37
C THR A 106 5.31 -0.38 1.39
N TRP A 107 5.66 0.77 1.95
CA TRP A 107 4.85 1.46 2.95
C TRP A 107 3.56 2.03 2.35
N ILE A 108 3.63 2.58 1.13
CA ILE A 108 2.46 2.99 0.36
C ILE A 108 1.56 1.77 0.11
N TYR A 109 2.12 0.64 -0.33
CA TYR A 109 1.35 -0.59 -0.51
C TYR A 109 0.68 -1.06 0.78
N ALA A 110 1.43 -1.15 1.89
CA ALA A 110 0.89 -1.57 3.18
C ALA A 110 -0.22 -0.64 3.68
N SER A 111 -0.06 0.67 3.51
CA SER A 111 -1.07 1.66 3.92
C SER A 111 -2.37 1.49 3.13
N PHE A 112 -2.30 1.29 1.81
CA PHE A 112 -3.49 1.13 0.98
C PHE A 112 -4.14 -0.26 1.10
N VAL A 113 -3.35 -1.33 1.23
CA VAL A 113 -3.85 -2.72 1.14
C VAL A 113 -4.10 -3.35 2.50
N ILE A 114 -3.45 -2.87 3.57
CA ILE A 114 -3.63 -3.40 4.93
C ILE A 114 -4.44 -2.42 5.78
N VAL A 115 -4.02 -1.16 5.87
CA VAL A 115 -4.63 -0.21 6.81
C VAL A 115 -6.05 0.18 6.39
N ALA A 116 -6.28 0.47 5.11
CA ALA A 116 -7.62 0.86 4.62
C ALA A 116 -8.71 -0.22 4.84
N PRO A 117 -8.51 -1.50 4.46
CA PRO A 117 -9.51 -2.53 4.75
C PRO A 117 -9.67 -2.82 6.23
N ILE A 118 -8.60 -2.77 7.05
CA ILE A 118 -8.73 -2.93 8.50
C ILE A 118 -9.58 -1.80 9.11
N ALA A 119 -9.33 -0.55 8.71
CA ALA A 119 -10.12 0.59 9.17
C ALA A 119 -11.59 0.46 8.75
N PHE A 120 -11.85 0.01 7.52
CA PHE A 120 -13.21 -0.22 7.04
C PHE A 120 -13.93 -1.34 7.82
N LEU A 121 -13.21 -2.43 8.11
CA LEU A 121 -13.74 -3.58 8.85
C LEU A 121 -14.04 -3.22 10.31
N LEU A 122 -13.17 -2.43 10.96
CA LEU A 122 -13.42 -1.89 12.29
C LEU A 122 -14.61 -0.94 12.32
N ALA A 123 -14.71 -0.02 11.35
CA ALA A 123 -15.86 0.87 11.23
C ALA A 123 -17.16 0.08 11.06
N PHE A 124 -17.16 -0.97 10.23
CA PHE A 124 -18.31 -1.85 10.07
C PHE A 124 -18.70 -2.56 11.37
N ILE A 125 -17.72 -3.09 12.13
CA ILE A 125 -17.97 -3.73 13.43
C ILE A 125 -18.59 -2.74 14.42
N VAL A 126 -18.07 -1.50 14.48
CA VAL A 126 -18.59 -0.46 15.38
C VAL A 126 -20.03 -0.08 15.04
N ILE A 127 -20.35 0.09 13.75
CA ILE A 127 -21.72 0.39 13.30
C ILE A 127 -22.66 -0.77 13.67
N ARG A 128 -22.25 -2.02 13.42
CA ARG A 128 -23.04 -3.20 13.75
C ARG A 128 -23.28 -3.36 15.25
N LEU A 129 -22.30 -3.05 16.08
CA LEU A 129 -22.43 -3.07 17.54
C LEU A 129 -23.36 -1.94 18.04
N HIS A 130 -23.32 -0.77 17.42
CA HIS A 130 -24.24 0.33 17.73
C HIS A 130 -25.69 -0.03 17.40
N ASP A 131 -25.95 -0.65 16.25
CA ASP A 131 -27.31 -1.04 15.83
C ASP A 131 -27.89 -2.23 16.62
N SER A 132 -27.06 -2.96 17.37
CA SER A 132 -27.47 -4.16 18.11
C SER A 132 -27.72 -3.93 19.61
N GLY A 133 -27.47 -2.71 20.10
CA GLY A 133 -27.69 -2.29 21.49
C GLY A 133 -28.93 -1.41 21.63
#